data_AF-A0A5P1F5Z8-F1
#
_entry.id   AF-A0A5P1F5Z8-F1
#
_cell.length_a   1.000
_cell.length_b   1.000
_cell.length_c   1.000
_cell.angle_alpha   90.00
_cell.angle_beta   90.00
_cell.angle_gamma   90.00
#
_symmetry.space_group_name_H-M   'P 1'
#
loop_
_entity.id
_entity.type
_entity.pdbx_description
1 polymer ?
#
loop_
_entity_poly.entity_id
_entity_poly.type
_entity_poly.pdbx_seq_one_letter_code
_entity_poly.pdbx_strand_id
1 'polypeptide(L)'
;MAAAGIRGALPPAPPLFRYCTTKEHLDIPFPDWSFWGWPEINIKSWEEEFKSIKLGSQSMTWKQKEATAYWKGNPYTAPIRGTLLTCNDTKMWGAQIMRQDWGEEARAGFKKSELGNQCDHRYKIYAEGFACSVKACTISISFRFCFVKHRRSKLDMDRVYDYMYHLIVEYSKLQDFKPAPPPNAQEVCMESVLCLADDKQKQFLERSYASPATYVPCALSLP
;
A
#
# COMPACT_ATOMS: atom_id res chain seq x y z
N MET A 1 -4.05 58.88 11.31
CA MET A 1 -5.03 57.78 11.13
C MET A 1 -4.86 57.25 9.72
N ALA A 2 -4.38 56.01 9.57
CA ALA A 2 -4.39 55.29 8.30
C ALA A 2 -5.16 53.99 8.56
N ALA A 3 -6.22 53.79 7.78
CA ALA A 3 -7.18 52.71 7.94
C ALA A 3 -6.55 51.34 7.67
N ALA A 4 -6.91 50.36 8.51
CA ALA A 4 -6.53 48.98 8.38
C ALA A 4 -7.17 48.36 7.12
N GLY A 5 -6.33 47.95 6.17
CA GLY A 5 -6.73 47.14 5.01
C GLY A 5 -6.89 45.67 5.42
N ILE A 6 -8.05 45.13 5.07
CA ILE A 6 -8.50 43.75 5.32
C ILE A 6 -7.50 42.74 4.74
N ARG A 7 -6.94 41.88 5.59
CA ARG A 7 -6.20 40.68 5.19
C ARG A 7 -7.22 39.65 4.69
N GLY A 8 -7.38 39.52 3.37
CA GLY A 8 -8.16 38.44 2.78
C GLY A 8 -7.59 37.09 3.20
N ALA A 9 -8.43 36.21 3.74
CA ALA A 9 -8.06 34.85 4.08
C ALA A 9 -7.57 34.12 2.82
N LEU A 10 -6.50 33.33 2.95
CA LEU A 10 -6.06 32.44 1.88
C LEU A 10 -7.22 31.49 1.51
N PRO A 11 -7.40 31.16 0.22
CA PRO A 11 -8.42 30.20 -0.18
C PRO A 11 -8.21 28.86 0.53
N PRO A 12 -9.29 28.15 0.89
CA PRO A 12 -9.18 26.85 1.53
C PRO A 12 -8.41 25.88 0.64
N ALA A 13 -7.57 25.03 1.25
CA ALA A 13 -6.82 24.04 0.51
C ALA A 13 -7.77 23.10 -0.25
N PRO A 14 -7.50 22.79 -1.53
CA PRO A 14 -8.34 21.87 -2.28
C PRO A 14 -8.25 20.47 -1.67
N PRO A 15 -9.37 19.73 -1.62
CA PRO A 15 -9.37 18.35 -1.17
C PRO A 15 -8.60 17.47 -2.17
N LEU A 16 -7.60 16.76 -1.68
CA LEU A 16 -6.78 15.83 -2.46
C LEU A 16 -6.79 14.45 -1.81
N PHE A 17 -7.19 13.44 -2.57
CA PHE A 17 -7.10 12.05 -2.15
C PHE A 17 -5.69 11.53 -2.42
N ARG A 18 -5.00 11.05 -1.38
CA ARG A 18 -3.65 10.48 -1.51
C ARG A 18 -3.51 9.26 -0.64
N TYR A 19 -2.69 8.32 -1.09
CA TYR A 19 -2.41 7.10 -0.33
C TYR A 19 -1.37 7.28 0.78
N CYS A 20 -0.57 8.34 0.71
CA CYS A 20 0.36 8.75 1.76
C CYS A 20 0.04 10.17 2.20
N THR A 21 0.03 10.39 3.51
CA THR A 21 -0.14 11.70 4.14
C THR A 21 0.74 11.78 5.39
N THR A 22 0.96 13.00 5.89
CA THR A 22 1.62 13.24 7.19
C THR A 22 0.74 14.15 8.05
N LYS A 23 1.11 14.37 9.31
CA LYS A 23 0.33 15.25 10.21
C LYS A 23 0.34 16.72 9.74
N GLU A 24 1.30 17.06 8.89
CA GLU A 24 1.52 18.38 8.32
C GLU A 24 0.76 18.59 7.00
N HIS A 25 0.14 17.54 6.44
CA HIS A 25 -0.61 17.58 5.19
C HIS A 25 -2.11 17.41 5.42
N LEU A 26 -2.93 18.03 4.55
CA LEU A 26 -4.39 17.99 4.59
C LEU A 26 -4.98 16.97 3.60
N ASP A 27 -4.14 16.09 3.06
CA ASP A 27 -4.57 15.06 2.11
C ASP A 27 -5.51 14.06 2.80
N ILE A 28 -6.58 13.67 2.10
CA ILE A 28 -7.53 12.66 2.54
C ILE A 28 -6.93 11.27 2.21
N PRO A 29 -6.65 10.41 3.21
CA PRO A 29 -6.11 9.08 2.96
C PRO A 29 -7.04 8.25 2.07
N PHE A 30 -6.50 7.65 1.01
CA PHE A 30 -7.25 6.77 0.12
C PHE A 30 -6.42 5.51 -0.19
N PRO A 31 -7.00 4.30 -0.28
CA PRO A 31 -6.24 3.09 -0.56
C PRO A 31 -5.48 3.22 -1.88
N ASP A 32 -4.23 2.76 -1.91
CA ASP A 32 -3.42 2.77 -3.13
C ASP A 32 -3.79 1.62 -4.08
N TRP A 33 -3.37 1.74 -5.34
CA TRP A 33 -3.69 0.73 -6.36
C TRP A 33 -3.08 -0.66 -6.08
N SER A 34 -2.07 -0.78 -5.22
CA SER A 34 -1.41 -2.07 -4.97
C SER A 34 -2.31 -3.10 -4.29
N PHE A 35 -3.47 -2.71 -3.73
CA PHE A 35 -4.48 -3.65 -3.27
C PHE A 35 -5.01 -4.56 -4.39
N TRP A 36 -5.10 -4.04 -5.62
CA TRP A 36 -5.49 -4.79 -6.82
C TRP A 36 -4.28 -5.39 -7.56
N GLY A 37 -3.08 -4.95 -7.18
CA GLY A 37 -1.80 -5.46 -7.68
C GLY A 37 -0.95 -4.38 -8.33
N TRP A 38 0.29 -4.75 -8.61
CA TRP A 38 1.27 -3.93 -9.32
C TRP A 38 1.91 -4.76 -10.45
N PRO A 39 1.35 -4.69 -11.67
CA PRO A 39 1.79 -5.52 -12.80
C PRO A 39 3.27 -5.35 -13.13
N GLU A 40 3.76 -4.11 -13.16
CA GLU A 40 5.12 -3.75 -13.57
C GLU A 40 6.19 -4.50 -12.77
N ILE A 41 5.99 -4.67 -11.47
CA ILE A 41 6.91 -5.36 -10.54
C ILE A 41 6.35 -6.68 -10.00
N ASN A 42 5.30 -7.21 -10.64
CA ASN A 42 4.70 -8.51 -10.34
C ASN A 42 4.23 -8.68 -8.88
N ILE A 43 3.68 -7.63 -8.27
CA ILE A 43 3.00 -7.73 -6.98
C ILE A 43 1.55 -8.13 -7.24
N LYS A 44 1.13 -9.27 -6.70
CA LYS A 44 -0.22 -9.79 -6.89
C LYS A 44 -1.25 -8.95 -6.12
N SER A 45 -2.54 -9.22 -6.35
CA SER A 45 -3.60 -8.62 -5.55
C SER A 45 -3.41 -8.94 -4.06
N TRP A 46 -3.94 -8.10 -3.19
CA TRP A 46 -3.78 -8.26 -1.74
C TRP A 46 -4.26 -9.63 -1.25
N GLU A 47 -5.33 -10.19 -1.83
CA GLU A 47 -5.83 -11.51 -1.44
C GLU A 47 -4.84 -12.64 -1.77
N GLU A 48 -4.23 -12.61 -2.95
CA GLU A 48 -3.25 -13.59 -3.38
C GLU A 48 -1.94 -13.43 -2.59
N GLU A 49 -1.47 -12.19 -2.43
CA GLU A 49 -0.23 -11.88 -1.73
C GLU A 49 -0.35 -12.24 -0.24
N PHE A 50 -1.48 -11.92 0.39
CA PHE A 50 -1.74 -12.30 1.78
C PHE A 50 -1.78 -13.82 1.98
N LYS A 51 -2.37 -14.57 1.03
CA LYS A 51 -2.32 -16.05 1.05
C LYS A 51 -0.89 -16.55 0.92
N SER A 52 -0.09 -16.02 -0.01
CA SER A 52 1.32 -16.38 -0.19
C SER A 52 2.15 -16.11 1.06
N ILE A 53 2.04 -14.91 1.64
CA ILE A 53 2.72 -14.53 2.89
C ILE A 53 2.30 -15.44 4.04
N LYS A 54 1.01 -15.78 4.15
CA LYS A 54 0.52 -16.67 5.19
C LYS A 54 1.11 -18.08 5.04
N LEU A 55 1.14 -18.65 3.84
CA LEU A 55 1.76 -19.95 3.59
C LEU A 55 3.27 -19.91 3.87
N GLY A 56 3.96 -18.90 3.37
CA GLY A 56 5.38 -18.65 3.64
C GLY A 56 5.68 -18.53 5.13
N SER A 57 4.80 -17.87 5.90
CA SER A 57 4.96 -17.75 7.35
C SER A 57 4.93 -19.08 8.10
N GLN A 58 4.15 -20.04 7.58
CA GLN A 58 3.89 -21.36 8.16
C GLN A 58 4.91 -22.41 7.71
N SER A 59 5.75 -22.11 6.70
CA SER A 59 6.77 -23.01 6.16
C SER A 59 7.79 -23.47 7.21
N MET A 60 8.04 -22.64 8.23
CA MET A 60 8.95 -22.96 9.32
C MET A 60 8.50 -22.35 10.65
N THR A 61 8.81 -23.05 11.74
CA THR A 61 8.49 -22.59 13.09
C THR A 61 9.36 -21.41 13.50
N TRP A 62 8.88 -20.59 14.44
CA TRP A 62 9.63 -19.43 14.94
C TRP A 62 11.05 -19.76 15.42
N LYS A 63 11.24 -20.93 16.06
CA LYS A 63 12.55 -21.37 16.57
C LYS A 63 13.56 -21.66 15.44
N GLN A 64 13.07 -22.08 14.27
CA GLN A 64 13.89 -22.42 13.11
C GLN A 64 14.26 -21.19 12.26
N LYS A 65 13.56 -20.06 12.42
CA LYS A 65 13.88 -18.81 11.72
C LYS A 65 15.22 -18.25 12.17
N GLU A 66 15.94 -17.66 11.23
CA GLU A 66 17.22 -16.99 11.45
C GLU A 66 17.07 -15.83 12.44
N ALA A 67 17.97 -15.77 13.43
CA ALA A 67 17.95 -14.76 14.48
C ALA A 67 18.57 -13.42 14.05
N THR A 68 18.60 -13.14 12.75
CA THR A 68 19.12 -11.91 12.15
C THR A 68 17.99 -10.99 11.71
N ALA A 69 18.23 -9.68 11.78
CA ALA A 69 17.35 -8.66 11.25
C ALA A 69 17.53 -8.52 9.76
N TYR A 70 16.45 -8.68 8.99
CA TYR A 70 16.50 -8.72 7.55
C TYR A 70 15.87 -7.48 6.91
N TRP A 71 16.52 -6.94 5.90
CA TRP A 71 15.96 -5.92 5.00
C TRP A 71 16.28 -6.29 3.56
N LYS A 72 15.32 -6.11 2.66
CA LYS A 72 15.55 -6.15 1.22
C LYS A 72 14.76 -5.03 0.56
N GLY A 73 15.42 -4.13 -0.17
CA GLY A 73 14.74 -3.00 -0.79
C GLY A 73 15.61 -2.15 -1.70
N ASN A 74 14.99 -1.23 -2.44
CA ASN A 74 15.68 -0.32 -3.34
C ASN A 74 16.28 0.86 -2.52
N PRO A 75 17.61 0.99 -2.42
CA PRO A 75 18.26 2.00 -1.60
C PRO A 75 18.12 3.43 -2.13
N TYR A 76 17.80 3.59 -3.42
CA TYR A 76 17.70 4.90 -4.07
C TYR A 76 16.37 5.61 -3.85
N THR A 77 15.45 4.98 -3.11
CA THR A 77 14.10 5.50 -2.88
C THR A 77 13.99 6.42 -1.67
N ALA A 78 15.01 6.45 -0.80
CA ALA A 78 15.14 7.42 0.28
C ALA A 78 16.59 7.43 0.81
N PRO A 79 17.12 8.57 1.28
CA PRO A 79 18.46 8.66 1.85
C PRO A 79 18.71 7.63 2.97
N ILE A 80 17.70 7.42 3.83
CA ILE A 80 17.78 6.50 4.95
C ILE A 80 18.03 5.03 4.52
N ARG A 81 17.51 4.63 3.36
CA ARG A 81 17.73 3.28 2.81
C ARG A 81 19.14 3.14 2.24
N GLY A 82 19.71 4.21 1.70
CA GLY A 82 21.12 4.27 1.31
C GLY A 82 22.04 4.09 2.52
N THR A 83 21.76 4.81 3.62
CA THR A 83 22.50 4.66 4.88
C THR A 83 22.34 3.26 5.48
N LEU A 84 21.16 2.66 5.41
CA LEU A 84 20.91 1.32 5.96
C LEU A 84 21.86 0.24 5.38
N LEU A 85 22.36 0.42 4.15
CA LEU A 85 23.33 -0.50 3.55
C LEU A 85 24.66 -0.57 4.32
N THR A 86 25.04 0.46 5.07
CA THR A 86 26.28 0.46 5.87
C THR A 86 26.18 -0.41 7.12
N CYS A 87 24.97 -0.85 7.49
CA CYS A 87 24.70 -1.70 8.65
C CYS A 87 24.71 -3.20 8.33
N ASN A 88 25.16 -3.62 7.14
CA ASN A 88 25.15 -5.03 6.71
C ASN A 88 26.26 -5.86 7.39
N ASP A 89 26.07 -6.18 8.66
CA ASP A 89 26.98 -7.05 9.42
C ASP A 89 26.19 -7.99 10.34
N THR A 90 26.27 -9.29 10.06
CA THR A 90 25.58 -10.33 10.84
C THR A 90 26.25 -10.62 12.18
N LYS A 91 27.52 -10.24 12.37
CA LYS A 91 28.25 -10.43 13.64
C LYS A 91 28.13 -9.22 14.55
N MET A 92 28.33 -8.01 14.00
CA MET A 92 28.31 -6.77 14.78
C MET A 92 26.88 -6.30 15.07
N TRP A 93 26.03 -6.27 14.03
CA TRP A 93 24.67 -5.71 14.13
C TRP A 93 23.58 -6.77 14.11
N GLY A 94 23.94 -8.04 13.85
CA GLY A 94 22.96 -9.11 13.65
C GLY A 94 22.05 -8.84 12.46
N ALA A 95 22.50 -8.08 11.46
CA ALA A 95 21.66 -7.58 10.37
C ALA A 95 22.13 -8.07 9.00
N GLN A 96 21.18 -8.46 8.17
CA GLN A 96 21.37 -8.81 6.77
C GLN A 96 20.58 -7.83 5.91
N ILE A 97 21.30 -6.97 5.20
CA ILE A 97 20.73 -5.88 4.40
C ILE A 97 21.03 -6.16 2.93
N MET A 98 19.97 -6.41 2.16
CA MET A 98 20.03 -6.81 0.76
C MET A 98 19.54 -5.68 -0.14
N ARG A 99 20.32 -5.34 -1.17
CA ARG A 99 19.87 -4.42 -2.22
C ARG A 99 18.87 -5.13 -3.14
N GLN A 100 17.75 -4.47 -3.42
CA GLN A 100 16.79 -4.89 -4.44
C GLN A 100 17.07 -4.16 -5.76
N ASP A 101 17.44 -4.90 -6.79
CA ASP A 101 17.54 -4.42 -8.17
C ASP A 101 16.34 -4.92 -8.97
N TRP A 102 15.49 -4.00 -9.44
CA TRP A 102 14.28 -4.36 -10.18
C TRP A 102 14.57 -4.85 -11.61
N GLY A 103 15.67 -4.41 -12.23
CA GLY A 103 16.08 -4.89 -13.56
C GLY A 103 16.60 -6.32 -13.52
N GLU A 104 17.30 -6.71 -12.44
CA GLU A 104 17.66 -8.11 -12.20
C GLU A 104 16.46 -8.98 -11.86
N GLU A 105 15.55 -8.52 -10.99
CA GLU A 105 14.33 -9.29 -10.67
C GLU A 105 13.45 -9.48 -11.90
N ALA A 106 13.30 -8.44 -12.74
CA ALA A 106 12.53 -8.55 -13.97
C ALA A 106 13.10 -9.66 -14.88
N ARG A 107 14.43 -9.73 -15.01
CA ARG A 107 15.11 -10.81 -15.76
C ARG A 107 14.99 -12.18 -15.10
N ALA A 108 14.89 -12.23 -13.77
CA ALA A 108 14.77 -13.48 -13.00
C ALA A 108 13.32 -13.90 -12.70
N GLY A 109 12.32 -13.15 -13.18
CA GLY A 109 10.90 -13.40 -12.95
C GLY A 109 10.43 -13.13 -11.51
N PHE A 110 11.06 -12.17 -10.80
CA PHE A 110 10.66 -11.67 -9.47
C PHE A 110 10.62 -12.70 -8.34
N LYS A 111 11.18 -13.90 -8.55
CA LYS A 111 11.15 -15.00 -7.56
C LYS A 111 11.83 -14.63 -6.24
N LYS A 112 12.87 -13.80 -6.30
CA LYS A 112 13.63 -13.38 -5.11
C LYS A 112 12.97 -12.18 -4.41
N SER A 113 12.07 -11.45 -5.06
CA SER A 113 11.32 -10.34 -4.47
C SER A 113 9.96 -10.74 -3.88
N GLU A 114 9.51 -11.98 -4.11
CA GLU A 114 8.25 -12.50 -3.54
C GLU A 114 8.26 -12.41 -2.00
N LEU A 115 7.24 -11.79 -1.40
CA LEU A 115 7.23 -11.54 0.05
C LEU A 115 7.03 -12.82 0.85
N GLY A 116 6.28 -13.78 0.31
CA GLY A 116 6.08 -15.09 0.93
C GLY A 116 7.38 -15.87 1.16
N ASN A 117 8.40 -15.65 0.32
CA ASN A 117 9.69 -16.32 0.42
C ASN A 117 10.67 -15.62 1.38
N GLN A 118 10.29 -14.48 1.98
CA GLN A 118 11.15 -13.70 2.87
C GLN A 118 10.83 -13.93 4.36
N CYS A 119 10.05 -14.98 4.67
CA CYS A 119 9.58 -15.28 6.01
C CYS A 119 10.53 -16.18 6.82
N ASP A 120 11.81 -16.27 6.45
CA ASP A 120 12.85 -17.11 7.07
C ASP A 120 13.62 -16.41 8.21
N HIS A 121 13.49 -15.09 8.34
CA HIS A 121 14.07 -14.32 9.43
C HIS A 121 13.08 -14.01 10.57
N ARG A 122 13.58 -13.89 11.80
CA ARG A 122 12.78 -13.51 12.98
C ARG A 122 12.41 -12.03 12.98
N TYR A 123 13.27 -11.17 12.46
CA TYR A 123 13.07 -9.72 12.50
C TYR A 123 13.12 -9.16 11.09
N LYS A 124 12.15 -8.31 10.73
CA LYS A 124 12.18 -7.54 9.48
C LYS A 124 12.31 -6.08 9.78
N ILE A 125 13.25 -5.46 9.10
CA ILE A 125 13.43 -4.03 9.09
C ILE A 125 12.51 -3.47 8.01
N TYR A 126 11.74 -2.45 8.37
CA TYR A 126 11.03 -1.58 7.46
C TYR A 126 11.77 -0.25 7.45
N ALA A 127 12.00 0.29 6.25
CA ALA A 127 12.61 1.60 6.08
C ALA A 127 11.76 2.40 5.10
N GLU A 128 11.51 3.65 5.45
CA GLU A 128 10.78 4.62 4.62
C GLU A 128 11.39 4.77 3.22
N GLY A 129 10.54 4.99 2.22
CA GLY A 129 10.89 5.24 0.81
C GLY A 129 10.14 6.46 0.27
N PHE A 130 9.88 6.52 -1.04
CA PHE A 130 9.09 7.60 -1.66
C PHE A 130 7.63 7.69 -1.18
N ALA A 131 7.14 6.63 -0.56
CA ALA A 131 5.77 6.47 -0.09
C ALA A 131 5.77 5.71 1.23
N CYS A 132 4.92 6.14 2.17
CA CYS A 132 4.81 5.57 3.51
C CYS A 132 3.40 5.14 3.86
N SER A 133 3.27 4.01 4.57
CA SER A 133 2.01 3.67 5.24
C SER A 133 1.88 4.50 6.53
N VAL A 134 0.64 4.79 6.91
CA VAL A 134 0.18 5.70 7.98
C VAL A 134 0.84 5.47 9.37
N LYS A 135 1.61 4.39 9.57
CA LYS A 135 2.32 4.09 10.83
C LYS A 135 3.82 3.78 10.69
N ALA A 136 4.42 3.89 9.50
CA ALA A 136 5.76 3.39 9.23
C ALA A 136 6.70 4.39 8.52
N CYS A 137 6.46 5.70 8.66
CA CYS A 137 7.33 6.77 8.13
C CYS A 137 8.67 6.91 8.87
N THR A 138 9.25 5.84 9.38
CA THR A 138 10.54 5.81 10.10
C THR A 138 11.11 4.39 9.98
N ILE A 139 12.42 4.21 10.18
CA ILE A 139 12.96 2.85 10.36
C ILE A 139 12.22 2.20 11.53
N SER A 140 11.59 1.06 11.27
CA SER A 140 10.94 0.26 12.29
C SER A 140 11.35 -1.20 12.15
N ILE A 141 11.60 -1.86 13.28
CA ILE A 141 11.90 -3.29 13.31
C ILE A 141 10.63 -4.01 13.78
N SER A 142 10.10 -4.87 12.93
CA SER A 142 9.00 -5.75 13.30
C SER A 142 9.54 -7.07 13.83
N PHE A 143 9.28 -7.33 15.12
CA PHE A 143 9.57 -8.60 15.79
C PHE A 143 8.63 -9.75 15.41
N ARG A 144 7.75 -9.51 14.42
CA ARG A 144 6.64 -10.39 14.04
C ARG A 144 6.42 -10.35 12.53
N PHE A 145 7.48 -10.19 11.76
CA PHE A 145 7.37 -10.27 10.31
C PHE A 145 6.83 -11.63 9.89
N CYS A 146 5.87 -11.61 8.96
CA CYS A 146 5.04 -12.75 8.60
C CYS A 146 4.25 -13.40 9.77
N PHE A 147 4.16 -12.81 10.96
CA PHE A 147 3.34 -13.39 12.04
C PHE A 147 1.86 -13.06 11.81
N VAL A 148 1.16 -13.96 11.10
CA VAL A 148 -0.28 -13.82 10.88
C VAL A 148 -1.05 -14.25 12.13
N LYS A 149 -1.34 -13.30 13.03
CA LYS A 149 -2.19 -13.57 14.21
C LYS A 149 -3.64 -13.85 13.77
N HIS A 150 -4.26 -14.88 14.33
CA HIS A 150 -5.60 -15.35 13.95
C HIS A 150 -6.78 -14.40 14.33
N ARG A 151 -6.55 -13.21 14.91
CA ARG A 151 -7.61 -12.42 15.59
C ARG A 151 -8.14 -11.24 14.76
N ARG A 152 -9.46 -11.28 14.48
CA ARG A 152 -10.52 -10.28 14.16
C ARG A 152 -10.26 -8.91 13.50
N SER A 153 -9.03 -8.41 13.33
CA SER A 153 -8.75 -7.16 12.60
C SER A 153 -7.86 -7.42 11.38
N LYS A 154 -8.29 -8.32 10.49
CA LYS A 154 -7.60 -8.55 9.22
C LYS A 154 -7.93 -7.42 8.26
N LEU A 155 -6.93 -6.86 7.60
CA LEU A 155 -7.13 -6.05 6.42
C LEU A 155 -7.55 -7.03 5.31
N ASP A 156 -8.78 -6.94 4.85
CA ASP A 156 -9.34 -7.71 3.74
C ASP A 156 -9.94 -6.75 2.71
N MET A 157 -10.21 -7.24 1.50
CA MET A 157 -10.71 -6.41 0.42
C MET A 157 -12.10 -5.84 0.74
N ASP A 158 -12.95 -6.58 1.45
CA ASP A 158 -14.27 -6.10 1.88
C ASP A 158 -14.15 -4.80 2.69
N ARG A 159 -13.22 -4.75 3.67
CA ARG A 159 -12.97 -3.53 4.46
C ARG A 159 -12.34 -2.40 3.65
N VAL A 160 -11.53 -2.72 2.64
CA VAL A 160 -10.94 -1.71 1.75
C VAL A 160 -12.05 -1.06 0.93
N TYR A 161 -12.93 -1.85 0.33
CA TYR A 161 -14.07 -1.36 -0.44
C TYR A 161 -15.08 -0.61 0.44
N ASP A 162 -15.37 -1.12 1.63
CA ASP A 162 -16.20 -0.47 2.64
C ASP A 162 -15.67 0.94 2.99
N TYR A 163 -14.37 1.03 3.29
CA TYR A 163 -13.70 2.30 3.55
C TYR A 163 -13.80 3.27 2.37
N MET A 164 -13.51 2.81 1.16
CA MET A 164 -13.58 3.64 -0.05
C MET A 164 -15.00 4.17 -0.29
N TYR A 165 -15.99 3.29 -0.19
CA TYR A 165 -17.39 3.63 -0.39
C TYR A 165 -17.85 4.66 0.64
N HIS A 166 -17.63 4.39 1.92
CA HIS A 166 -17.98 5.33 2.99
C HIS A 166 -17.29 6.68 2.81
N LEU A 167 -16.00 6.68 2.50
CA LEU A 167 -15.24 7.92 2.34
C LEU A 167 -15.77 8.77 1.17
N ILE A 168 -16.03 8.16 0.01
CA ILE A 168 -16.56 8.86 -1.17
C ILE A 168 -17.98 9.36 -0.90
N VAL A 169 -18.83 8.54 -0.27
CA VAL A 169 -20.22 8.92 0.06
C VAL A 169 -20.25 10.09 1.02
N GLU A 170 -19.50 10.04 2.12
CA GLU A 170 -19.48 11.15 3.08
C GLU A 170 -18.86 12.41 2.47
N TYR A 171 -17.80 12.27 1.67
CA TYR A 171 -17.20 13.40 0.97
C TYR A 171 -18.16 14.05 -0.04
N SER A 172 -18.99 13.25 -0.74
CA SER A 172 -19.95 13.77 -1.72
C SER A 172 -20.98 14.73 -1.11
N LYS A 173 -21.33 14.54 0.17
CA LYS A 173 -22.25 15.41 0.92
C LYS A 173 -21.68 16.80 1.21
N LEU A 174 -20.36 16.96 1.12
CA LEU A 174 -19.67 18.22 1.36
C LEU A 174 -19.60 19.11 0.12
N GLN A 175 -19.97 18.60 -1.05
CA GLN A 175 -19.96 19.36 -2.30
C GLN A 175 -21.10 20.38 -2.30
N ASP A 176 -20.78 21.63 -2.59
CA ASP A 176 -21.72 22.75 -2.67
C ASP A 176 -22.10 23.10 -4.13
N PHE A 177 -21.70 22.26 -5.08
CA PHE A 177 -21.97 22.40 -6.51
C PHE A 177 -22.57 21.12 -7.08
N LYS A 178 -23.23 21.24 -8.23
CA LYS A 178 -23.70 20.08 -9.01
C LYS A 178 -22.59 19.62 -9.96
N PRO A 179 -22.03 18.40 -9.82
CA PRO A 179 -20.99 17.91 -10.72
C PRO A 179 -21.47 17.84 -12.17
N ALA A 180 -20.61 18.24 -13.10
CA ALA A 180 -20.83 18.13 -14.54
C ALA A 180 -19.54 17.60 -15.21
N PRO A 181 -19.62 16.65 -16.17
CA PRO A 181 -18.45 16.17 -16.89
C PRO A 181 -17.77 17.30 -17.68
N PRO A 182 -16.45 17.49 -17.58
CA PRO A 182 -15.75 18.46 -18.42
C PRO A 182 -15.68 17.97 -19.89
N PRO A 183 -15.52 18.87 -20.88
CA PRO A 183 -15.55 18.51 -22.30
C PRO A 183 -14.52 17.48 -22.76
N ASN A 184 -13.40 17.38 -22.03
CA ASN A 184 -12.31 16.45 -22.28
C ASN A 184 -12.35 15.22 -21.36
N ALA A 185 -13.41 15.03 -20.56
CA ALA A 185 -13.58 13.80 -19.80
C ALA A 185 -13.79 12.62 -20.74
N GLN A 186 -13.11 11.53 -20.44
CA GLN A 186 -13.33 10.25 -21.06
C GLN A 186 -14.07 9.35 -20.08
N GLU A 187 -15.13 8.71 -20.53
CA GLU A 187 -15.81 7.68 -19.75
C GLU A 187 -14.91 6.45 -19.63
N VAL A 188 -14.65 6.04 -18.39
CA VAL A 188 -14.01 4.76 -18.11
C VAL A 188 -15.09 3.69 -18.23
N CYS A 189 -14.79 2.58 -18.91
CA CYS A 189 -15.81 1.59 -19.28
C CYS A 189 -16.63 1.07 -18.09
N MET A 190 -17.93 0.89 -18.33
CA MET A 190 -18.97 0.68 -17.31
C MET A 190 -18.71 -0.51 -16.38
N GLU A 191 -17.95 -1.50 -16.83
CA GLU A 191 -17.71 -2.75 -16.10
C GLU A 191 -16.38 -2.76 -15.34
N SER A 192 -15.37 -2.02 -15.82
CA SER A 192 -14.04 -1.93 -15.21
C SER A 192 -13.10 -1.00 -16.01
N VAL A 193 -12.00 -0.58 -15.37
CA VAL A 193 -10.84 0.07 -16.01
C VAL A 193 -10.10 -0.82 -17.04
N LEU A 194 -10.54 -2.08 -17.23
CA LEU A 194 -9.96 -3.04 -18.17
C LEU A 194 -9.79 -2.53 -19.60
N CYS A 195 -10.65 -1.62 -20.05
CA CYS A 195 -10.56 -1.10 -21.41
C CYS A 195 -9.41 -0.11 -21.63
N LEU A 196 -8.87 0.45 -20.55
CA LEU A 196 -7.69 1.33 -20.58
C LEU A 196 -6.40 0.57 -20.28
N ALA A 197 -6.51 -0.69 -19.85
CA ALA A 197 -5.40 -1.50 -19.39
C ALA A 197 -4.68 -2.20 -20.57
N ASP A 198 -3.36 -2.29 -20.48
CA ASP A 198 -2.57 -3.18 -21.34
C ASP A 198 -2.80 -4.65 -20.99
N ASP A 199 -2.32 -5.58 -21.81
CA ASP A 199 -2.55 -7.02 -21.62
C ASP A 199 -2.04 -7.56 -20.28
N LYS A 200 -0.96 -6.98 -19.75
CA LYS A 200 -0.39 -7.37 -18.46
C LYS A 200 -1.25 -6.82 -17.32
N GLN A 201 -1.65 -5.56 -17.41
CA GLN A 201 -2.54 -4.91 -16.45
C GLN A 201 -3.91 -5.62 -16.39
N LYS A 202 -4.47 -6.00 -17.55
CA LYS A 202 -5.73 -6.77 -17.62
C LYS A 202 -5.68 -8.05 -16.80
N GLN A 203 -4.61 -8.83 -16.91
CA GLN A 203 -4.47 -10.07 -16.14
C GLN A 203 -4.50 -9.85 -14.62
N PHE A 204 -3.95 -8.73 -14.13
CA PHE A 204 -3.99 -8.41 -12.70
C PHE A 204 -5.36 -7.88 -12.26
N LEU A 205 -5.98 -7.04 -13.09
CA LEU A 205 -7.31 -6.50 -12.85
C LEU A 205 -8.38 -7.60 -12.86
N GLU A 206 -8.30 -8.56 -13.78
CA GLU A 206 -9.21 -9.71 -13.84
C GLU A 206 -9.09 -10.61 -12.60
N ARG A 207 -7.86 -10.82 -12.08
CA ARG A 207 -7.62 -11.60 -10.86
C ARG A 207 -8.05 -10.89 -9.58
N SER A 208 -8.20 -9.57 -9.62
CA SER A 208 -8.68 -8.75 -8.51
C SER A 208 -10.14 -8.30 -8.67
N TYR A 209 -10.84 -8.84 -9.68
CA TYR A 209 -12.21 -8.48 -9.99
C TYR A 209 -13.15 -8.82 -8.83
N ALA A 210 -13.88 -7.80 -8.35
CA ALA A 210 -14.92 -7.97 -7.35
C ALA A 210 -16.26 -8.27 -8.04
N SER A 211 -17.03 -9.21 -7.48
CA SER A 211 -18.38 -9.53 -7.96
C SER A 211 -19.44 -8.79 -7.13
N PRO A 212 -20.62 -8.50 -7.70
CA PRO A 212 -21.71 -7.89 -6.96
C PRO A 212 -22.11 -8.72 -5.73
N ALA A 213 -22.43 -8.04 -4.63
CA ALA A 213 -22.93 -8.71 -3.43
C ALA A 213 -24.25 -9.45 -3.72
N THR A 214 -24.32 -10.71 -3.32
CA THR A 214 -25.47 -11.59 -3.59
C THR A 214 -26.56 -11.52 -2.52
N TYR A 215 -26.33 -10.82 -1.41
CA TYR A 215 -27.26 -10.71 -0.29
C TYR A 215 -27.75 -9.27 -0.09
N VAL A 216 -29.04 -9.13 0.21
CA VAL A 216 -29.73 -7.86 0.51
C VAL A 216 -30.26 -7.97 1.95
N PRO A 217 -30.13 -6.92 2.81
CA PRO A 217 -29.56 -5.60 2.55
C PRO A 217 -28.03 -5.54 2.71
N CYS A 218 -27.41 -4.66 1.91
CA CYS A 218 -26.04 -4.18 2.13
C CYS A 218 -26.05 -3.23 3.34
N ALA A 219 -26.21 -3.79 4.54
CA ALA A 219 -26.06 -3.05 5.78
C ALA A 219 -24.58 -3.04 6.14
N LEU A 220 -23.82 -2.14 5.49
CA LEU A 220 -22.51 -1.74 6.03
C LEU A 220 -22.78 -1.07 7.37
N SER A 221 -22.44 -1.76 8.46
CA SER A 221 -22.58 -1.22 9.79
C SER A 221 -21.64 -0.02 9.92
N LEU A 222 -22.21 1.19 9.99
CA LEU A 222 -21.45 2.39 10.29
C LEU A 222 -20.75 2.21 11.67
N PRO A 223 -19.44 2.46 11.78
CA PRO A 223 -18.71 2.35 13.03
C PRO A 223 -19.11 3.39 14.08
#